data_AF-A0A7V1XH97-F1
#
_entry.id   AF-A0A7V1XH97-F1
#
_cell.length_a   1.000
_cell.length_b   1.000
_cell.length_c   1.000
_cell.angle_alpha   90.00
_cell.angle_beta   90.00
_cell.angle_gamma   90.00
#
_symmetry.space_group_name_H-M   'P 1'
#
loop_
_entity.id
_entity.type
_entity.pdbx_description
1 polymer ?
#
loop_
_entity_poly.entity_id
_entity_poly.type
_entity_poly.pdbx_seq_one_letter_code
_entity_poly.pdbx_strand_id
1 'polypeptide(L)'
;MIELVKDKRERAIAVAVAAGLTRRKQAEEYLDELALLADTAGADIVHKILQTKDRIDPTFYIGKGKVEQIAQLAEDDDISLIIFDDDLSPAQVRNLERIINRKIVDRSGLILDIFASRARTMEAKTQVELAQLQYLLPRLTRMWTHLSKQYGGIGTRGPGETQIETDRRMIKERIATLKERLEKIATQRATQRKGRKEYYNISIVGYTNAGKSTLLNTLSQSEVFVENRLFATLDPTTRLVELDSTTKVLMTDTVGFIRKLPHHLVASFKSTLEEITEADILLHVIDVSHPHMDEQIDVVKNTIADLGAGNTPTLHVFNKIDVVDDRTIIRALQQRYTPSVVISASRGINILGLKETLSKIIHQSFTQLSFVIPHTQYKLISKIHEISEVMEQIHEEDGIHITVKVSNKNKNFVEATVRGMNNA
;
A
#
# COMPACT_ATOMS: atom_id res chain seq x y z
N MET A 1 3.47 37.78 22.63
CA MET A 1 2.86 37.26 21.39
C MET A 1 3.93 36.37 20.76
N ILE A 2 3.88 35.07 21.01
CA ILE A 2 4.90 34.13 20.50
C ILE A 2 4.53 33.89 19.04
N GLU A 3 5.32 34.45 18.13
CA GLU A 3 5.25 34.11 16.70
C GLU A 3 5.50 32.62 16.56
N LEU A 4 4.46 31.88 16.16
CA LEU A 4 4.62 30.52 15.69
C LEU A 4 5.58 30.57 14.50
N VAL A 5 6.77 29.98 14.67
CA VAL A 5 7.66 29.64 13.56
C VAL A 5 6.84 28.77 12.62
N LYS A 6 6.37 29.35 11.50
CA LYS A 6 5.78 28.59 10.40
C LYS A 6 6.78 27.51 10.03
N ASP A 7 6.39 26.24 10.14
CA ASP A 7 7.12 25.10 9.58
C ASP A 7 7.52 25.46 8.14
N LYS A 8 8.80 25.80 7.94
CA LYS A 8 9.30 26.24 6.64
C LYS A 8 9.50 24.99 5.80
N ARG A 9 8.54 24.71 4.91
CA ARG A 9 8.60 23.60 3.95
C ARG A 9 9.92 23.65 3.18
N GLU A 10 10.54 22.49 2.94
CA GLU A 10 11.84 22.40 2.26
C GLU A 10 11.67 22.76 0.77
N ARG A 11 12.46 23.69 0.25
CA ARG A 11 12.47 24.00 -1.19
C ARG A 11 13.33 22.98 -1.92
N ALA A 12 12.79 22.38 -2.97
CA ALA A 12 13.39 21.22 -3.62
C ALA A 12 13.46 21.30 -5.15
N ILE A 13 14.44 20.59 -5.72
CA ILE A 13 14.50 20.29 -7.16
C ILE A 13 14.18 18.82 -7.37
N ALA A 14 13.27 18.52 -8.29
CA ALA A 14 12.99 17.17 -8.77
C ALA A 14 13.84 16.86 -10.01
N VAL A 15 14.56 15.74 -10.01
CA VAL A 15 15.48 15.33 -11.07
C VAL A 15 15.11 13.94 -11.59
N ALA A 16 14.97 13.81 -12.91
CA ALA A 16 14.77 12.53 -13.59
C ALA A 16 15.66 12.41 -14.83
N VAL A 17 16.00 11.18 -15.19
CA VAL A 17 16.70 10.87 -16.43
C VAL A 17 15.77 10.05 -17.32
N ALA A 18 15.48 10.58 -18.52
CA ALA A 18 14.86 9.79 -19.58
C ALA A 18 15.96 8.98 -20.27
N ALA A 19 16.11 7.72 -19.84
CA ALA A 19 17.02 6.75 -20.45
C ALA A 19 16.30 5.73 -21.33
N GLY A 20 16.91 5.39 -22.47
CA GLY A 20 16.45 4.34 -23.37
C GLY A 20 15.13 4.65 -24.08
N LEU A 21 14.19 3.68 -24.05
CA LEU A 21 12.88 3.74 -24.73
C LEU A 21 11.82 4.57 -23.98
N THR A 22 12.14 5.06 -22.78
CA THR A 22 11.20 5.87 -21.98
C THR A 22 10.89 7.15 -22.73
N ARG A 23 9.64 7.31 -23.18
CA ARG A 23 9.22 8.51 -23.91
C ARG A 23 9.32 9.71 -22.98
N ARG A 24 9.78 10.84 -23.50
CA ARG A 24 9.91 12.11 -22.74
C ARG A 24 8.64 12.44 -21.93
N LYS A 25 7.47 12.25 -22.54
CA LYS A 25 6.16 12.48 -21.91
C LYS A 25 5.96 11.64 -20.64
N GLN A 26 6.35 10.37 -20.66
CA GLN A 26 6.27 9.47 -19.51
C GLN A 26 7.20 9.91 -18.37
N ALA A 27 8.39 10.42 -18.71
CA ALA A 27 9.32 10.93 -17.71
C ALA A 27 8.87 12.26 -17.08
N GLU A 28 8.13 13.10 -17.81
CA GLU A 28 7.51 14.32 -17.28
C GLU A 28 6.43 13.97 -16.24
N GLU A 29 5.61 12.95 -16.49
CA GLU A 29 4.58 12.49 -15.55
C GLU A 29 5.17 11.84 -14.31
N TYR A 30 6.30 11.13 -14.43
CA TYR A 30 7.05 10.64 -13.28
C TYR A 30 7.55 11.79 -12.39
N LEU A 31 7.94 12.92 -12.98
CA LEU A 31 8.29 14.12 -12.22
C LEU A 31 7.08 14.78 -11.57
N ASP A 32 5.90 14.70 -12.18
CA ASP A 32 4.65 15.14 -11.56
C ASP A 32 4.28 14.28 -10.35
N GLU A 33 4.40 12.96 -10.47
CA GLU A 33 4.22 12.04 -9.35
C GLU A 33 5.26 12.27 -8.25
N LEU A 34 6.54 12.48 -8.60
CA LEU A 34 7.59 12.79 -7.64
C LEU A 34 7.32 14.11 -6.91
N ALA A 35 6.73 15.10 -7.60
CA ALA A 35 6.32 16.34 -6.95
C ALA A 35 5.18 16.14 -5.94
N LEU A 36 4.22 15.26 -6.23
CA LEU A 36 3.18 14.88 -5.27
C LEU A 36 3.74 14.13 -4.06
N LEU A 37 4.78 13.29 -4.26
CA LEU A 37 5.50 12.65 -3.16
C LEU A 37 6.23 13.69 -2.30
N ALA A 38 6.94 14.63 -2.94
CA ALA A 38 7.63 15.71 -2.25
C ALA A 38 6.66 16.57 -1.44
N ASP A 39 5.53 16.96 -2.01
CA ASP A 39 4.49 17.72 -1.30
C ASP A 39 3.96 16.95 -0.08
N THR A 40 3.74 15.65 -0.22
CA THR A 40 3.31 14.77 0.87
C THR A 40 4.37 14.70 1.99
N ALA A 41 5.66 14.76 1.65
CA ALA A 41 6.77 14.77 2.59
C ALA A 41 7.05 16.15 3.22
N GLY A 42 6.35 17.21 2.79
CA GLY A 42 6.56 18.57 3.27
C GLY A 42 7.62 19.37 2.49
N ALA A 43 7.92 18.96 1.25
CA ALA A 43 8.84 19.66 0.35
C ALA A 43 8.10 20.27 -0.85
N ASP A 44 8.51 21.47 -1.25
CA ASP A 44 7.97 22.20 -2.40
C ASP A 44 8.93 22.11 -3.57
N ILE A 45 8.51 21.44 -4.66
CA ILE A 45 9.30 21.38 -5.89
C ILE A 45 9.26 22.75 -6.58
N VAL A 46 10.40 23.44 -6.57
CA VAL A 46 10.60 24.71 -7.28
C VAL A 46 10.94 24.47 -8.74
N HIS A 47 11.78 23.46 -9.02
CA HIS A 47 12.20 23.11 -10.39
C HIS A 47 12.05 21.63 -10.68
N LYS A 48 11.61 21.32 -11.90
CA LYS A 48 11.60 19.96 -12.46
C LYS A 48 12.65 19.89 -13.56
N ILE A 49 13.60 18.98 -13.40
CA ILE A 49 14.73 18.82 -14.30
C ILE A 49 14.70 17.43 -14.91
N LEU A 50 14.48 17.39 -16.23
CA LEU A 50 14.57 16.18 -17.03
C LEU A 50 15.85 16.22 -17.87
N GLN A 51 16.69 15.19 -17.75
CA GLN A 51 17.84 14.99 -18.64
C GLN A 51 17.60 13.79 -19.55
N THR A 52 17.65 13.98 -20.86
CA THR A 52 17.64 12.88 -21.83
C THR A 52 19.06 12.36 -22.05
N LYS A 53 19.27 11.05 -21.88
CA LYS A 53 20.57 10.39 -22.07
C LYS A 53 20.37 8.94 -22.51
N ASP A 54 21.28 8.41 -23.32
CA ASP A 54 21.22 6.99 -23.71
C ASP A 54 21.49 6.05 -22.53
N ARG A 55 22.38 6.44 -21.62
CA ARG A 55 22.76 5.68 -20.42
C ARG A 55 22.98 6.60 -19.22
N ILE A 56 22.65 6.08 -18.04
CA ILE A 56 22.88 6.73 -16.75
C ILE A 56 24.39 6.89 -16.51
N ASP A 57 24.79 8.01 -15.91
CA ASP A 57 26.17 8.23 -15.50
C ASP A 57 26.51 7.42 -14.23
N PRO A 58 27.53 6.55 -14.25
CA PRO A 58 27.84 5.73 -13.08
C PRO A 58 28.34 6.55 -11.88
N THR A 59 28.83 7.76 -12.11
CA THR A 59 29.43 8.62 -11.07
C THR A 59 28.42 9.55 -10.45
N PHE A 60 27.56 10.17 -11.26
CA PHE A 60 26.63 11.23 -10.82
C PHE A 60 25.16 10.95 -11.13
N TYR A 61 24.85 9.81 -11.76
CA TYR A 61 23.54 9.46 -12.33
C TYR A 61 23.14 10.37 -13.52
N ILE A 62 23.25 11.69 -13.36
CA ILE A 62 23.17 12.73 -14.40
C ILE A 62 24.55 13.11 -14.94
N GLY A 63 24.61 13.89 -16.02
CA GLY A 63 25.90 14.40 -16.54
C GLY A 63 26.51 15.48 -15.66
N LYS A 64 27.85 15.53 -15.56
CA LYS A 64 28.59 16.50 -14.73
C LYS A 64 28.16 17.96 -14.95
N GLY A 65 28.04 18.41 -16.21
CA GLY A 65 27.58 19.78 -16.50
C GLY A 65 26.16 20.05 -15.99
N LYS A 66 25.31 19.02 -15.89
CA LYS A 66 23.98 19.15 -15.30
C LYS A 66 24.03 19.24 -13.78
N VAL A 67 24.96 18.54 -13.14
CA VAL A 67 25.23 18.67 -11.70
C VAL A 67 25.63 20.10 -11.36
N GLU A 68 26.53 20.70 -12.14
CA GLU A 68 26.99 22.08 -11.95
C GLU A 68 25.84 23.09 -12.16
N GLN A 69 24.98 22.88 -13.17
CA GLN A 69 23.76 23.68 -13.37
C GLN A 69 22.80 23.58 -12.17
N ILE A 70 22.61 22.38 -11.63
CA ILE A 70 21.74 22.16 -10.46
C ILE A 70 22.32 22.84 -9.23
N ALA A 71 23.64 22.79 -9.04
CA ALA A 71 24.32 23.49 -7.94
C ALA A 71 24.09 25.00 -8.00
N GLN A 72 24.19 25.59 -9.20
CA GLN A 72 23.93 27.02 -9.39
C GLN A 72 22.47 27.37 -9.09
N LEU A 73 21.51 26.62 -9.67
CA LEU A 73 20.08 26.82 -9.40
C LEU A 73 19.74 26.68 -7.92
N ALA A 74 20.39 25.73 -7.22
CA ALA A 74 20.14 25.51 -5.82
C ALA A 74 20.67 26.64 -4.92
N GLU A 75 21.71 27.34 -5.35
CA GLU A 75 22.22 28.54 -4.70
C GLU A 75 21.31 29.74 -5.00
N ASP A 76 20.98 29.97 -6.27
CA ASP A 76 20.20 31.13 -6.72
C ASP A 76 18.79 31.17 -6.11
N ASP A 77 18.15 30.01 -5.97
CA ASP A 77 16.76 29.88 -5.51
C ASP A 77 16.62 29.40 -4.05
N ASP A 78 17.68 29.39 -3.25
CA ASP A 78 17.67 28.95 -1.84
C ASP A 78 17.04 27.56 -1.66
N ILE A 79 17.52 26.58 -2.43
CA ILE A 79 17.01 25.21 -2.43
C ILE A 79 17.86 24.36 -1.51
N SER A 80 17.22 23.71 -0.54
CA SER A 80 17.88 22.88 0.48
C SER A 80 17.96 21.39 0.10
N LEU A 81 17.10 20.93 -0.82
CA LEU A 81 16.88 19.51 -1.11
C LEU A 81 16.88 19.21 -2.61
N ILE A 82 17.59 18.17 -3.03
CA ILE A 82 17.51 17.63 -4.41
C ILE A 82 16.96 16.21 -4.34
N ILE A 83 15.89 15.97 -5.10
CA ILE A 83 15.16 14.70 -5.12
C ILE A 83 15.33 14.03 -6.47
N PHE A 84 15.82 12.80 -6.48
CA PHE A 84 15.96 11.98 -7.69
C PHE A 84 14.82 10.95 -7.81
N ASP A 85 14.22 10.80 -9.00
CA ASP A 85 13.14 9.83 -9.24
C ASP A 85 13.60 8.35 -9.20
N ASP A 86 14.91 8.10 -9.29
CA ASP A 86 15.50 6.76 -9.24
C ASP A 86 16.40 6.59 -8.03
N ASP A 87 16.55 5.34 -7.63
CA ASP A 87 17.48 4.96 -6.56
C ASP A 87 18.92 5.29 -6.95
N LEU A 88 19.60 5.98 -6.04
CA LEU A 88 21.00 6.34 -6.20
C LEU A 88 21.88 5.35 -5.44
N SER A 89 23.02 5.00 -6.04
CA SER A 89 24.06 4.28 -5.32
C SER A 89 24.70 5.18 -4.24
N PRO A 90 25.23 4.62 -3.14
CA PRO A 90 25.92 5.39 -2.12
C PRO A 90 27.12 6.21 -2.64
N ALA A 91 27.71 5.80 -3.77
CA ALA A 91 28.77 6.58 -4.43
C ALA A 91 28.21 7.83 -5.11
N GLN A 92 27.11 7.69 -5.86
CA GLN A 92 26.46 8.80 -6.55
C GLN A 92 25.97 9.86 -5.57
N VAL A 93 25.30 9.47 -4.49
CA VAL A 93 24.81 10.41 -3.45
C VAL A 93 25.95 11.29 -2.94
N ARG A 94 27.06 10.71 -2.47
CA ARG A 94 28.21 11.46 -1.94
C ARG A 94 28.85 12.36 -2.98
N ASN A 95 28.97 11.87 -4.22
CA ASN A 95 29.56 12.64 -5.30
C ASN A 95 28.71 13.87 -5.65
N LEU A 96 27.38 13.72 -5.63
CA LEU A 96 26.42 14.79 -5.82
C LEU A 96 26.44 15.78 -4.64
N GLU A 97 26.38 15.30 -3.40
CA GLU A 97 26.46 16.11 -2.18
C GLU A 97 27.72 16.98 -2.16
N ARG A 98 28.86 16.43 -2.58
CA ARG A 98 30.14 17.17 -2.61
C ARG A 98 30.14 18.34 -3.61
N ILE A 99 29.43 18.22 -4.72
CA ILE A 99 29.41 19.26 -5.77
C ILE A 99 28.27 20.25 -5.53
N ILE A 100 27.08 19.75 -5.17
CA ILE A 100 25.88 20.56 -5.01
C ILE A 100 25.84 21.21 -3.62
N ASN A 101 26.48 20.62 -2.61
CA ASN A 101 26.49 21.09 -1.23
C ASN A 101 25.07 21.26 -0.64
N ARG A 102 24.18 20.31 -0.96
CA ARG A 102 22.79 20.23 -0.50
C ARG A 102 22.42 18.78 -0.19
N LYS A 103 21.32 18.58 0.56
CA LYS A 103 20.80 17.26 0.89
C LYS A 103 20.31 16.56 -0.38
N ILE A 104 20.80 15.34 -0.63
CA ILE A 104 20.38 14.52 -1.78
C ILE A 104 19.51 13.37 -1.28
N VAL A 105 18.29 13.27 -1.80
CA VAL A 105 17.35 12.19 -1.50
C VAL A 105 16.96 11.51 -2.80
N ASP A 106 16.89 10.18 -2.79
CA ASP A 106 16.30 9.42 -3.89
C ASP A 106 14.84 9.05 -3.57
N ARG A 107 14.14 8.51 -4.56
CA ARG A 107 12.74 8.14 -4.44
C ARG A 107 12.48 7.19 -3.27
N SER A 108 13.34 6.20 -3.05
CA SER A 108 13.20 5.29 -1.91
C SER A 108 13.30 6.00 -0.56
N GLY A 109 14.28 6.90 -0.41
CA GLY A 109 14.41 7.73 0.80
C GLY A 109 13.17 8.59 1.04
N LEU A 110 12.67 9.26 -0.01
CA LEU A 110 11.48 10.10 0.09
C LEU A 110 10.24 9.31 0.54
N ILE A 111 10.02 8.13 -0.04
CA ILE A 111 8.89 7.27 0.33
C ILE A 111 8.99 6.83 1.80
N LEU A 112 10.20 6.47 2.26
CA LEU A 112 10.42 6.09 3.66
C LEU A 112 10.15 7.25 4.63
N ASP A 113 10.53 8.47 4.27
CA ASP A 113 10.25 9.67 5.07
C ASP A 113 8.75 9.96 5.17
N ILE A 114 8.01 9.81 4.06
CA ILE A 114 6.54 9.91 4.07
C ILE A 114 5.95 8.88 5.04
N PHE A 115 6.38 7.62 4.96
CA PHE A 115 5.84 6.60 5.86
C PHE A 115 6.22 6.82 7.32
N ALA A 116 7.41 7.35 7.61
CA ALA A 116 7.79 7.70 8.97
C ALA A 116 6.83 8.75 9.56
N SER A 117 6.42 9.73 8.75
CA SER A 117 5.43 10.75 9.17
C SER A 117 4.01 10.18 9.34
N ARG A 118 3.67 9.09 8.63
CA ARG A 118 2.32 8.49 8.62
C ARG A 118 2.16 7.32 9.57
N ALA A 119 3.24 6.71 10.05
CA ALA A 119 3.20 5.55 10.95
C ALA A 119 2.66 5.94 12.33
N ARG A 120 1.41 5.54 12.61
CA ARG A 120 0.75 5.82 13.89
C ARG A 120 0.87 4.65 14.85
N THR A 121 0.61 3.43 14.36
CA THR A 121 0.66 2.23 15.21
C THR A 121 2.09 1.83 15.54
N MET A 122 2.25 1.06 16.62
CA MET A 122 3.55 0.50 17.00
C MET A 122 4.10 -0.46 15.94
N GLU A 123 3.22 -1.19 15.25
CA GLU A 123 3.60 -2.08 14.16
C GLU A 123 4.14 -1.29 12.98
N ALA A 124 3.38 -0.32 12.46
CA ALA A 124 3.83 0.52 11.35
C ALA A 124 5.13 1.26 11.69
N LYS A 125 5.28 1.79 12.91
CA LYS A 125 6.54 2.42 13.36
C LYS A 125 7.70 1.44 13.33
N THR A 126 7.50 0.21 13.79
CA THR A 126 8.52 -0.85 13.79
C THR A 126 8.91 -1.24 12.36
N GLN A 127 7.93 -1.37 11.46
CA GLN A 127 8.15 -1.68 10.04
C GLN A 127 8.92 -0.57 9.31
N VAL A 128 8.53 0.68 9.52
CA VAL A 128 9.19 1.83 8.90
C VAL A 128 10.61 1.98 9.42
N GLU A 129 10.83 1.87 10.73
CA GLU A 129 12.17 1.91 11.32
C GLU A 129 13.06 0.79 10.75
N LEU A 130 12.53 -0.43 10.62
CA LEU A 130 13.24 -1.54 10.00
C LEU A 130 13.64 -1.22 8.55
N ALA A 131 12.70 -0.69 7.75
CA ALA A 131 12.94 -0.36 6.36
C ALA A 131 13.98 0.78 6.22
N GLN A 132 13.90 1.81 7.07
CA GLN A 132 14.88 2.90 7.12
C GLN A 132 16.27 2.40 7.47
N LEU A 133 16.42 1.54 8.49
CA LEU A 133 17.71 0.98 8.86
C LEU A 133 18.30 0.09 7.76
N GLN A 134 17.47 -0.71 7.08
CA GLN A 134 17.92 -1.52 5.94
C GLN A 134 18.39 -0.67 4.76
N TYR A 135 17.71 0.45 4.50
CA TYR A 135 18.06 1.42 3.47
C TYR A 135 19.36 2.19 3.82
N LEU A 136 19.53 2.58 5.08
CA LEU A 136 20.69 3.33 5.57
C LEU A 136 21.96 2.47 5.69
N LEU A 137 21.83 1.21 6.11
CA LEU A 137 22.96 0.30 6.36
C LEU A 137 24.01 0.27 5.22
N PRO A 138 23.65 0.07 3.93
CA PRO A 138 24.64 0.11 2.85
C PRO A 138 25.21 1.52 2.58
N ARG A 139 24.50 2.59 2.97
CA ARG A 139 24.87 4.00 2.72
C ARG A 139 25.83 4.54 3.79
N LEU A 140 25.72 4.06 5.03
CA LEU A 140 26.54 4.49 6.16
C LEU A 140 28.03 4.17 6.01
N THR A 141 28.37 3.03 5.40
CA THR A 141 29.75 2.55 5.18
C THR A 141 30.67 3.57 4.50
N ARG A 142 30.11 4.61 3.90
CA ARG A 142 30.75 5.48 2.93
C ARG A 142 30.64 6.97 3.28
N MET A 143 29.75 7.38 4.19
CA MET A 143 29.68 8.76 4.72
C MET A 143 30.84 9.05 5.68
N TRP A 144 31.30 8.05 6.43
CA TRP A 144 32.30 8.21 7.48
C TRP A 144 33.75 8.36 6.99
N THR A 145 34.03 8.09 5.71
CA THR A 145 35.36 8.34 5.12
C THR A 145 35.73 9.83 5.05
N HIS A 146 34.77 10.73 5.25
CA HIS A 146 35.00 12.18 5.35
C HIS A 146 35.28 12.64 6.79
N LEU A 147 34.60 12.06 7.79
CA LEU A 147 34.86 12.35 9.21
C LEU A 147 36.27 11.91 9.64
N SER A 148 36.78 10.80 9.11
CA SER A 148 38.14 10.31 9.41
C SER A 148 39.26 11.19 8.84
N LYS A 149 38.98 12.05 7.84
CA LYS A 149 39.97 12.98 7.27
C LYS A 149 40.05 14.31 8.01
N GLN A 150 39.03 14.68 8.78
CA GLN A 150 39.01 15.92 9.56
C GLN A 150 39.75 15.78 10.89
N TYR A 151 39.89 14.56 11.41
CA TYR A 151 40.78 14.20 12.52
C TYR A 151 42.07 13.57 11.96
N GLY A 152 42.98 14.41 11.49
CA GLY A 152 44.17 13.99 10.76
C GLY A 152 45.18 13.16 11.57
N GLY A 153 45.94 12.34 10.83
CA GLY A 153 47.37 12.12 11.10
C GLY A 153 47.78 10.77 11.68
N ILE A 154 48.59 10.04 10.89
CA ILE A 154 49.54 8.97 11.27
C ILE A 154 48.96 7.56 11.48
N GLY A 155 48.99 6.79 10.39
CA GLY A 155 49.79 5.56 10.34
C GLY A 155 49.43 4.38 11.24
N THR A 156 48.23 4.34 11.82
CA THR A 156 47.70 3.15 12.49
C THR A 156 46.30 2.88 11.95
N ARG A 157 45.93 1.60 11.79
CA ARG A 157 44.53 1.18 11.60
C ARG A 157 43.71 1.81 12.73
N GLY A 158 43.08 2.94 12.44
CA GLY A 158 42.71 3.92 13.46
C GLY A 158 41.31 3.73 14.03
N PRO A 159 40.98 4.43 15.14
CA PRO A 159 39.71 4.33 15.88
C PRO A 159 38.43 4.61 15.07
N GLY A 160 38.55 5.24 13.89
CA GLY A 160 37.40 5.46 13.00
C GLY A 160 36.91 4.21 12.28
N GLU A 161 37.80 3.25 11.95
CA GLU A 161 37.41 2.00 11.31
C GLU A 161 36.66 1.08 12.28
N THR A 162 37.11 1.04 13.54
CA THR A 162 36.42 0.36 14.63
C THR A 162 35.10 1.04 15.01
N GLN A 163 34.99 2.37 14.98
CA GLN A 163 33.72 3.07 15.18
C GLN A 163 32.68 2.74 14.09
N ILE A 164 33.07 2.74 12.81
CA ILE A 164 32.18 2.36 11.70
C ILE A 164 31.71 0.91 11.85
N GLU A 165 32.62 0.01 12.21
CA GLU A 165 32.27 -1.39 12.45
C GLU A 165 31.33 -1.55 13.65
N THR A 166 31.55 -0.79 14.72
CA THR A 166 30.69 -0.75 15.91
C THR A 166 29.29 -0.23 15.57
N ASP A 167 29.18 0.88 14.85
CA ASP A 167 27.89 1.44 14.42
C ASP A 167 27.14 0.48 13.50
N ARG A 168 27.85 -0.14 12.55
CA ARG A 168 27.28 -1.14 11.66
C ARG A 168 26.78 -2.35 12.45
N ARG A 169 27.51 -2.77 13.48
CA ARG A 169 27.10 -3.86 14.37
C ARG A 169 25.86 -3.47 15.16
N MET A 170 25.81 -2.28 15.75
CA MET A 170 24.64 -1.78 16.47
C MET A 170 23.39 -1.72 15.58
N ILE A 171 23.52 -1.25 14.33
CA ILE A 171 22.40 -1.22 13.37
C ILE A 171 21.94 -2.62 13.01
N LYS A 172 22.87 -3.56 12.77
CA LYS A 172 22.52 -4.96 12.49
C LYS A 172 21.80 -5.62 13.67
N GLU A 173 22.27 -5.38 14.89
CA GLU A 173 21.62 -5.86 16.11
C GLU A 173 20.22 -5.26 16.25
N ARG A 174 20.07 -3.96 16.01
CA ARG A 174 18.76 -3.30 15.99
C ARG A 174 17.81 -3.88 14.93
N ILE A 175 18.30 -4.12 13.72
CA ILE A 175 17.53 -4.78 12.65
C ILE A 175 17.05 -6.16 13.09
N ALA A 176 17.91 -6.95 13.75
CA ALA A 176 17.53 -8.27 14.25
C ALA A 176 16.43 -8.16 15.32
N THR A 177 16.58 -7.25 16.29
CA THR A 177 15.56 -7.01 17.33
C THR A 177 14.21 -6.56 16.73
N LEU A 178 14.21 -5.69 15.72
CA LEU A 178 12.99 -5.22 15.08
C LEU A 178 12.29 -6.36 14.30
N LYS A 179 13.06 -7.23 13.63
CA LYS A 179 12.50 -8.42 12.96
C LYS A 179 11.82 -9.36 13.95
N GLU A 180 12.49 -9.70 15.05
CA GLU A 180 11.89 -10.54 16.09
C GLU A 180 10.62 -9.92 16.69
N ARG A 181 10.60 -8.59 16.84
CA ARG A 181 9.42 -7.87 17.30
C ARG A 181 8.26 -7.98 16.31
N LEU A 182 8.52 -7.86 15.01
CA LEU A 182 7.50 -8.02 13.98
C LEU A 182 6.94 -9.44 13.94
N GLU A 183 7.76 -10.47 14.14
CA GLU A 183 7.29 -11.86 14.23
C GLU A 183 6.33 -12.07 15.42
N LYS A 184 6.64 -11.46 16.58
CA LYS A 184 5.74 -11.46 17.74
C LYS A 184 4.41 -10.75 17.47
N ILE A 185 4.44 -9.64 16.74
CA ILE A 185 3.22 -8.93 16.34
C ILE A 185 2.38 -9.77 15.36
N ALA A 186 3.04 -10.42 14.38
CA ALA A 186 2.37 -11.28 13.40
C ALA A 186 1.67 -12.48 14.06
N THR A 187 2.30 -13.13 15.05
CA THR A 187 1.68 -14.23 15.82
C THR A 187 0.49 -13.76 16.66
N GLN A 188 0.55 -12.56 17.24
CA GLN A 188 -0.59 -11.96 17.94
C GLN A 188 -1.76 -11.67 16.99
N ARG A 189 -1.49 -11.11 15.80
CA ARG A 189 -2.51 -10.90 14.75
C ARG A 189 -3.13 -12.22 14.31
N ALA A 190 -2.33 -13.26 14.07
CA ALA A 190 -2.83 -14.59 13.71
C ALA A 190 -3.84 -15.15 14.73
N THR A 191 -3.65 -14.84 16.01
CA THR A 191 -4.58 -15.24 17.08
C THR A 191 -5.88 -14.44 17.04
N GLN A 192 -5.81 -13.11 16.88
CA GLN A 192 -7.01 -12.27 16.71
C GLN A 192 -7.79 -12.62 15.44
N ARG A 193 -7.09 -13.05 14.38
CA ARG A 193 -7.68 -13.47 13.10
C ARG A 193 -8.54 -14.74 13.23
N LYS A 194 -8.32 -15.60 14.22
CA LYS A 194 -9.13 -16.83 14.41
C LYS A 194 -10.63 -16.53 14.62
N GLY A 195 -10.97 -15.37 15.18
CA GLY A 195 -12.37 -14.92 15.36
C GLY A 195 -13.00 -14.28 14.11
N ARG A 196 -12.25 -14.09 13.01
CA ARG A 196 -12.73 -13.44 11.78
C ARG A 196 -13.08 -14.42 10.65
N LYS A 197 -12.99 -15.73 10.90
CA LYS A 197 -13.17 -16.77 9.87
C LYS A 197 -14.59 -16.85 9.29
N GLU A 198 -15.57 -16.25 9.95
CA GLU A 198 -16.99 -16.38 9.60
C GLU A 198 -17.42 -15.42 8.47
N TYR A 199 -16.65 -14.36 8.20
CA TYR A 199 -16.94 -13.35 7.17
C TYR A 199 -16.06 -13.50 5.92
N TYR A 200 -16.57 -13.02 4.78
CA TYR A 200 -15.74 -12.77 3.60
C TYR A 200 -14.82 -11.57 3.85
N ASN A 201 -13.55 -11.74 3.52
CA ASN A 201 -12.54 -10.69 3.59
C ASN A 201 -12.33 -10.10 2.19
N ILE A 202 -12.63 -8.82 2.05
CA ILE A 202 -12.41 -8.04 0.84
C ILE A 202 -11.29 -7.05 1.10
N SER A 203 -10.20 -7.15 0.34
CA SER A 203 -9.08 -6.21 0.44
C SER A 203 -9.16 -5.18 -0.67
N ILE A 204 -9.22 -3.89 -0.31
CA ILE A 204 -9.26 -2.79 -1.25
C ILE A 204 -7.83 -2.47 -1.69
N VAL A 205 -7.53 -2.70 -2.96
CA VAL A 205 -6.21 -2.49 -3.56
C VAL A 205 -6.28 -1.43 -4.65
N GLY A 206 -5.14 -0.83 -4.97
CA GLY A 206 -5.07 0.20 -6.02
C GLY A 206 -3.99 1.23 -5.75
N TYR A 207 -3.73 2.03 -6.77
CA TYR A 207 -2.72 3.08 -6.73
C TYR A 207 -2.99 4.11 -5.61
N THR A 208 -1.96 4.78 -5.14
CA THR A 208 -2.11 5.92 -4.22
C THR A 208 -3.04 6.97 -4.85
N ASN A 209 -3.91 7.57 -4.03
CA ASN A 209 -4.95 8.52 -4.47
C ASN A 209 -6.05 7.98 -5.41
N ALA A 210 -6.17 6.65 -5.61
CA ALA A 210 -7.28 6.08 -6.39
C ALA A 210 -8.67 6.23 -5.72
N GLY A 211 -8.71 6.62 -4.43
CA GLY A 211 -9.95 6.77 -3.65
C GLY A 211 -10.35 5.54 -2.83
N LYS A 212 -9.41 4.66 -2.49
CA LYS A 212 -9.65 3.46 -1.67
C LYS A 212 -10.29 3.77 -0.31
N SER A 213 -9.70 4.69 0.45
CA SER A 213 -10.20 5.09 1.77
C SER A 213 -11.56 5.79 1.69
N THR A 214 -11.76 6.60 0.64
CA THR A 214 -13.06 7.22 0.34
C THR A 214 -14.11 6.15 0.09
N LEU A 215 -13.80 5.13 -0.71
CA LEU A 215 -14.71 4.03 -0.98
C LEU A 215 -15.06 3.25 0.29
N LEU A 216 -14.08 2.93 1.14
CA LEU A 216 -14.34 2.26 2.41
C LEU A 216 -15.28 3.10 3.30
N ASN A 217 -15.05 4.41 3.40
CA ASN A 217 -15.90 5.30 4.19
C ASN A 217 -17.33 5.36 3.66
N THR A 218 -17.50 5.52 2.35
CA THR A 218 -18.81 5.54 1.70
C THR A 218 -19.55 4.22 1.88
N LEU A 219 -18.86 3.08 1.80
CA LEU A 219 -19.47 1.75 1.99
C LEU A 219 -19.82 1.44 3.45
N SER A 220 -19.01 1.91 4.40
CA SER A 220 -19.18 1.67 5.83
C SER A 220 -19.96 2.76 6.57
N GLN A 221 -20.45 3.79 5.87
CA GLN A 221 -21.18 4.94 6.45
C GLN A 221 -20.42 5.61 7.61
N SER A 222 -19.10 5.76 7.48
CA SER A 222 -18.24 6.28 8.54
C SER A 222 -17.45 7.52 8.10
N GLU A 223 -17.30 8.47 9.03
CA GLU A 223 -16.65 9.77 8.83
C GLU A 223 -15.13 9.71 9.11
N VAL A 224 -14.35 8.88 8.41
CA VAL A 224 -12.89 9.05 8.45
C VAL A 224 -12.46 10.11 7.44
N PHE A 225 -11.70 11.08 7.91
CA PHE A 225 -11.14 12.14 7.08
C PHE A 225 -10.22 11.56 5.99
N VAL A 226 -10.46 11.91 4.73
CA VAL A 226 -9.63 11.52 3.59
C VAL A 226 -8.86 12.74 3.09
N GLU A 227 -7.54 12.68 3.14
CA GLU A 227 -6.65 13.69 2.58
C GLU A 227 -6.33 13.38 1.11
N ASN A 228 -6.26 14.42 0.26
CA ASN A 228 -5.72 14.31 -1.09
C ASN A 228 -4.16 14.34 -1.05
N ARG A 229 -3.57 13.31 -0.44
CA ARG A 229 -2.12 13.13 -0.30
C ARG A 229 -1.73 11.68 -0.60
N LEU A 230 -0.51 11.47 -1.09
CA LEU A 230 -0.02 10.11 -1.31
C LEU A 230 0.14 9.40 0.05
N PHE A 231 -0.05 8.08 0.06
CA PHE A 231 0.06 7.26 1.27
C PHE A 231 -0.78 7.74 2.47
N ALA A 232 -1.98 8.29 2.21
CA ALA A 232 -2.92 8.69 3.26
C ALA A 232 -3.25 7.55 4.26
N THR A 233 -3.25 6.30 3.77
CA THR A 233 -3.39 5.09 4.60
C THR A 233 -2.08 4.30 4.60
N LEU A 234 -1.51 4.12 5.80
CA LEU A 234 -0.38 3.22 6.05
C LEU A 234 -0.78 2.01 6.89
N ASP A 235 -1.63 2.23 7.89
CA ASP A 235 -2.18 1.19 8.75
C ASP A 235 -3.44 0.61 8.11
N PRO A 236 -3.54 -0.72 7.90
CA PRO A 236 -4.73 -1.31 7.31
C PRO A 236 -5.95 -1.07 8.22
N THR A 237 -7.05 -0.61 7.65
CA THR A 237 -8.29 -0.36 8.38
C THR A 237 -9.36 -1.32 7.93
N THR A 238 -9.77 -2.23 8.82
CA THR A 238 -10.82 -3.22 8.55
C THR A 238 -12.16 -2.75 9.14
N ARG A 239 -13.24 -2.86 8.37
CA ARG A 239 -14.60 -2.56 8.81
C ARG A 239 -15.58 -3.62 8.36
N LEU A 240 -16.64 -3.80 9.15
CA LEU A 240 -17.80 -4.58 8.74
C LEU A 240 -18.66 -3.73 7.79
N VAL A 241 -18.96 -4.27 6.62
CA VAL A 241 -19.78 -3.63 5.58
C VAL A 241 -20.96 -4.55 5.27
N GLU A 242 -22.17 -3.99 5.29
CA GLU A 242 -23.38 -4.67 4.86
C GLU A 242 -23.57 -4.46 3.35
N LEU A 243 -23.56 -5.55 2.58
CA LEU A 243 -23.77 -5.52 1.14
C LEU A 243 -25.26 -5.55 0.81
N ASP A 244 -26.01 -6.37 1.53
CA ASP A 244 -27.47 -6.52 1.48
C ASP A 244 -27.98 -6.98 2.86
N SER A 245 -29.27 -7.35 2.96
CA SER A 245 -29.90 -7.77 4.22
C SER A 245 -29.33 -9.05 4.83
N THR A 246 -28.63 -9.89 4.04
CA THR A 246 -28.16 -11.22 4.47
C THR A 246 -26.64 -11.35 4.43
N THR A 247 -25.95 -10.46 3.71
CA THR A 247 -24.51 -10.57 3.43
C THR A 247 -23.73 -9.44 4.10
N LYS A 248 -22.92 -9.81 5.10
CA LYS A 248 -21.94 -8.92 5.74
C LYS A 248 -20.53 -9.37 5.39
N VAL A 249 -19.66 -8.40 5.15
CA VAL A 249 -18.26 -8.65 4.76
C VAL A 249 -17.31 -7.79 5.58
N LEU A 250 -16.10 -8.28 5.80
CA LEU A 250 -15.00 -7.48 6.32
C LEU A 250 -14.26 -6.85 5.14
N MET A 251 -14.19 -5.53 5.12
CA MET A 251 -13.48 -4.79 4.09
C MET A 251 -12.27 -4.08 4.70
N THR A 252 -11.09 -4.31 4.11
CA THR A 252 -9.82 -3.76 4.59
C THR A 252 -9.25 -2.77 3.58
N ASP A 253 -9.07 -1.51 3.99
CA ASP A 253 -8.29 -0.53 3.21
C ASP A 253 -6.80 -0.82 3.38
N THR A 254 -6.08 -1.02 2.27
CA THR A 254 -4.64 -1.33 2.29
C THR A 254 -3.79 -0.11 1.94
N VAL A 255 -2.48 -0.23 2.16
CA VAL A 255 -1.52 0.76 1.66
C VAL A 255 -1.68 0.91 0.15
N GLY A 256 -1.65 2.15 -0.34
CA GLY A 256 -1.70 2.41 -1.77
C GLY A 256 -0.41 2.03 -2.47
N PHE A 257 -0.54 1.43 -3.66
CA PHE A 257 0.61 1.11 -4.49
C PHE A 257 1.16 2.36 -5.18
N ILE A 258 2.45 2.31 -5.47
CA ILE A 258 3.14 3.29 -6.30
C ILE A 258 4.19 2.58 -7.15
N ARG A 259 4.55 3.18 -8.28
CA ARG A 259 5.66 2.72 -9.12
C ARG A 259 6.99 2.84 -8.36
N LYS A 260 7.93 1.93 -8.66
CA LYS A 260 9.24 1.85 -8.02
C LYS A 260 9.13 1.81 -6.49
N LEU A 261 8.20 0.99 -5.97
CA LEU A 261 8.08 0.80 -4.53
C LEU A 261 9.36 0.12 -4.00
N PRO A 262 10.01 0.63 -2.94
CA PRO A 262 11.31 0.12 -2.54
C PRO A 262 11.25 -1.35 -2.10
N HIS A 263 12.18 -2.19 -2.52
CA HIS A 263 12.18 -3.62 -2.18
C HIS A 263 12.23 -3.89 -0.67
N HIS A 264 13.00 -3.08 0.08
CA HIS A 264 13.08 -3.15 1.55
C HIS A 264 11.72 -2.89 2.21
N LEU A 265 10.89 -2.12 1.54
CA LEU A 265 9.55 -1.76 1.97
C LEU A 265 8.59 -2.91 1.74
N VAL A 266 8.59 -3.52 0.55
CA VAL A 266 7.80 -4.73 0.29
C VAL A 266 8.09 -5.82 1.35
N ALA A 267 9.37 -6.02 1.68
CA ALA A 267 9.78 -7.00 2.68
C ALA A 267 9.31 -6.64 4.11
N SER A 268 9.34 -5.36 4.48
CA SER A 268 8.98 -4.89 5.83
C SER A 268 7.46 -4.73 6.01
N PHE A 269 6.73 -4.48 4.92
CA PHE A 269 5.28 -4.39 4.86
C PHE A 269 4.62 -5.72 4.50
N LYS A 270 5.38 -6.83 4.51
CA LYS A 270 4.82 -8.16 4.23
C LYS A 270 3.63 -8.48 5.15
N SER A 271 3.69 -8.14 6.44
CA SER A 271 2.58 -8.40 7.37
C SER A 271 1.37 -7.48 7.17
N THR A 272 1.55 -6.29 6.61
CA THR A 272 0.45 -5.39 6.25
C THR A 272 -0.15 -5.74 4.88
N LEU A 273 0.63 -6.39 4.01
CA LEU A 273 0.20 -6.94 2.73
C LEU A 273 -0.31 -8.39 2.83
N GLU A 274 -0.12 -9.07 3.97
CA GLU A 274 -0.74 -10.39 4.26
C GLU A 274 -2.26 -10.35 4.10
N GLU A 275 -2.91 -9.22 4.43
CA GLU A 275 -4.35 -9.02 4.23
C GLU A 275 -4.77 -9.14 2.75
N ILE A 276 -3.86 -8.87 1.80
CA ILE A 276 -4.10 -9.08 0.36
C ILE A 276 -4.04 -10.57 0.02
N THR A 277 -3.07 -11.30 0.58
CA THR A 277 -2.91 -12.75 0.34
C THR A 277 -4.02 -13.59 0.97
N GLU A 278 -4.61 -13.12 2.07
CA GLU A 278 -5.70 -13.79 2.79
C GLU A 278 -7.09 -13.34 2.33
N ALA A 279 -7.17 -12.38 1.40
CA ALA A 279 -8.43 -11.88 0.89
C ALA A 279 -9.15 -12.96 0.08
N ASP A 280 -10.47 -13.06 0.25
CA ASP A 280 -11.31 -13.87 -0.61
C ASP A 280 -11.56 -13.17 -1.95
N ILE A 281 -11.61 -11.83 -1.93
CA ILE A 281 -11.80 -10.97 -3.10
C ILE A 281 -10.90 -9.74 -2.99
N LEU A 282 -10.24 -9.37 -4.09
CA LEU A 282 -9.57 -8.09 -4.23
C LEU A 282 -10.50 -7.08 -4.91
N LEU A 283 -10.67 -5.93 -4.27
CA LEU A 283 -11.40 -4.80 -4.83
C LEU A 283 -10.41 -3.81 -5.41
N HIS A 284 -10.13 -3.89 -6.70
CA HIS A 284 -9.14 -3.05 -7.36
C HIS A 284 -9.73 -1.70 -7.75
N VAL A 285 -9.51 -0.68 -6.92
CA VAL A 285 -9.96 0.69 -7.15
C VAL A 285 -9.00 1.42 -8.07
N ILE A 286 -9.54 1.95 -9.16
CA ILE A 286 -8.80 2.51 -10.28
C ILE A 286 -9.31 3.92 -10.54
N ASP A 287 -8.41 4.89 -10.67
CA ASP A 287 -8.77 6.27 -11.02
C ASP A 287 -8.95 6.42 -12.54
N VAL A 288 -10.18 6.57 -13.03
CA VAL A 288 -10.45 6.72 -14.47
C VAL A 288 -10.02 8.06 -15.06
N SER A 289 -9.78 9.06 -14.21
CA SER A 289 -9.33 10.38 -14.65
C SER A 289 -7.83 10.41 -14.97
N HIS A 290 -7.09 9.38 -14.54
CA HIS A 290 -5.66 9.35 -14.69
C HIS A 290 -5.26 8.96 -16.14
N PRO A 291 -4.44 9.77 -16.84
CA PRO A 291 -4.06 9.49 -18.23
C PRO A 291 -3.36 8.13 -18.46
N HIS A 292 -2.70 7.62 -17.41
CA HIS A 292 -1.98 6.33 -17.41
C HIS A 292 -2.63 5.28 -16.51
N MET A 293 -3.94 5.29 -16.47
CA MET A 293 -4.72 4.29 -15.74
C MET A 293 -4.27 2.86 -16.07
N ASP A 294 -4.02 2.54 -17.34
CA ASP A 294 -3.55 1.22 -17.77
C ASP A 294 -2.21 0.83 -17.12
N GLU A 295 -1.24 1.75 -17.08
CA GLU A 295 0.07 1.50 -16.44
C GLU A 295 -0.11 1.27 -14.93
N GLN A 296 -0.97 2.05 -14.27
CA GLN A 296 -1.25 1.86 -12.84
C GLN A 296 -1.91 0.51 -12.57
N ILE A 297 -2.82 0.05 -13.43
CA ILE A 297 -3.42 -1.28 -13.34
C ILE A 297 -2.34 -2.35 -13.42
N ASP A 298 -1.42 -2.24 -14.38
CA ASP A 298 -0.33 -3.20 -14.56
C ASP A 298 0.64 -3.21 -13.38
N VAL A 299 1.00 -2.03 -12.84
CA VAL A 299 1.85 -1.92 -11.63
C VAL A 299 1.19 -2.63 -10.45
N VAL A 300 -0.10 -2.39 -10.20
CA VAL A 300 -0.84 -3.01 -9.10
C VAL A 300 -0.92 -4.53 -9.32
N LYS A 301 -1.27 -4.97 -10.52
CA LYS A 301 -1.37 -6.39 -10.87
C LYS A 301 -0.06 -7.14 -10.68
N ASN A 302 1.05 -6.58 -11.17
CA ASN A 302 2.38 -7.18 -11.02
C ASN A 302 2.78 -7.24 -9.54
N THR A 303 2.54 -6.18 -8.78
CA THR A 303 2.87 -6.16 -7.35
C THR A 303 2.04 -7.18 -6.56
N ILE A 304 0.74 -7.33 -6.86
CA ILE A 304 -0.12 -8.36 -6.25
C ILE A 304 0.40 -9.77 -6.57
N ALA A 305 0.88 -10.00 -7.81
CA ALA A 305 1.47 -11.27 -8.21
C ALA A 305 2.78 -11.57 -7.45
N ASP A 306 3.67 -10.59 -7.33
CA ASP A 306 4.93 -10.71 -6.57
C ASP A 306 4.71 -11.00 -5.08
N LEU A 307 3.58 -10.54 -4.53
CA LEU A 307 3.16 -10.81 -3.16
C LEU A 307 2.52 -12.21 -2.98
N GLY A 308 2.28 -12.95 -4.07
CA GLY A 308 1.68 -14.27 -4.04
C GLY A 308 0.15 -14.29 -4.06
N ALA A 309 -0.50 -13.15 -4.32
CA ALA A 309 -1.97 -13.01 -4.37
C ALA A 309 -2.52 -12.94 -5.82
N GLY A 310 -1.73 -13.32 -6.83
CA GLY A 310 -2.10 -13.19 -8.24
C GLY A 310 -3.30 -14.04 -8.68
N ASN A 311 -3.66 -15.07 -7.92
CA ASN A 311 -4.82 -15.94 -8.21
C ASN A 311 -6.10 -15.49 -7.49
N THR A 312 -6.04 -14.46 -6.64
CA THR A 312 -7.20 -14.01 -5.87
C THR A 312 -8.23 -13.35 -6.81
N PRO A 313 -9.52 -13.73 -6.74
CA PRO A 313 -10.57 -13.11 -7.53
C PRO A 313 -10.56 -11.59 -7.40
N THR A 314 -10.50 -10.88 -8.52
CA THR A 314 -10.36 -9.42 -8.54
C THR A 314 -11.54 -8.76 -9.24
N LEU A 315 -12.22 -7.85 -8.55
CA LEU A 315 -13.24 -6.97 -9.12
C LEU A 315 -12.62 -5.60 -9.43
N HIS A 316 -12.67 -5.17 -10.69
CA HIS A 316 -12.17 -3.86 -11.10
C HIS A 316 -13.22 -2.78 -10.78
N VAL A 317 -12.83 -1.76 -10.03
CA VAL A 317 -13.70 -0.65 -9.63
C VAL A 317 -13.16 0.65 -10.19
N PHE A 318 -13.74 1.07 -11.31
CA PHE A 318 -13.44 2.31 -11.99
C PHE A 318 -14.06 3.49 -11.25
N ASN A 319 -13.25 4.16 -10.44
CA ASN A 319 -13.64 5.25 -9.55
C ASN A 319 -13.33 6.62 -10.15
N LYS A 320 -13.98 7.66 -9.62
CA LYS A 320 -13.91 9.06 -10.07
C LYS A 320 -14.57 9.31 -11.44
N ILE A 321 -15.66 8.59 -11.74
CA ILE A 321 -16.42 8.84 -12.99
C ILE A 321 -17.06 10.24 -13.03
N ASP A 322 -17.15 10.93 -11.90
CA ASP A 322 -17.71 12.29 -11.81
C ASP A 322 -16.85 13.35 -12.49
N VAL A 323 -15.60 13.04 -12.83
CA VAL A 323 -14.70 13.94 -13.57
C VAL A 323 -14.48 13.49 -15.03
N VAL A 324 -15.17 12.45 -15.48
CA VAL A 324 -15.05 11.93 -16.86
C VAL A 324 -16.28 12.34 -17.67
N ASP A 325 -16.07 13.23 -18.63
CA ASP A 325 -17.15 13.74 -19.48
C ASP A 325 -17.59 12.75 -20.58
N ASP A 326 -16.64 11.95 -21.09
CA ASP A 326 -16.90 11.02 -22.20
C ASP A 326 -17.35 9.64 -21.71
N ARG A 327 -18.65 9.37 -21.88
CA ARG A 327 -19.28 8.09 -21.52
C ARG A 327 -18.84 6.91 -22.39
N THR A 328 -18.23 7.14 -23.56
CA THR A 328 -17.73 6.06 -24.42
C THR A 328 -16.55 5.34 -23.77
N ILE A 329 -15.71 6.08 -23.04
CA ILE A 329 -14.58 5.55 -22.26
C ILE A 329 -15.09 4.53 -21.24
N ILE A 330 -16.16 4.87 -20.50
CA ILE A 330 -16.76 4.01 -19.48
C ILE A 330 -17.19 2.66 -20.08
N ARG A 331 -17.85 2.67 -21.24
CA ARG A 331 -18.29 1.43 -21.92
C ARG A 331 -17.11 0.58 -22.39
N ALA A 332 -16.08 1.21 -22.96
CA ALA A 332 -14.88 0.50 -23.40
C ALA A 332 -14.16 -0.18 -22.23
N LEU A 333 -14.07 0.50 -21.08
CA LEU A 333 -13.48 -0.06 -19.85
C LEU A 333 -14.24 -1.29 -19.35
N GLN A 334 -15.58 -1.23 -19.34
CA GLN A 334 -16.41 -2.35 -18.90
C GLN A 334 -16.30 -3.58 -19.81
N GLN A 335 -16.04 -3.38 -21.11
CA GLN A 335 -15.80 -4.47 -22.06
C GLN A 335 -14.40 -5.06 -21.93
N ARG A 336 -13.38 -4.22 -21.69
CA ARG A 336 -11.99 -4.64 -21.58
C ARG A 336 -11.70 -5.35 -20.26
N TYR A 337 -12.35 -4.93 -19.17
CA TYR A 337 -12.13 -5.48 -17.83
C TYR A 337 -13.44 -6.06 -17.29
N THR A 338 -13.51 -7.39 -17.19
CA THR A 338 -14.67 -8.12 -16.64
C THR A 338 -14.19 -9.11 -15.56
N PRO A 339 -14.79 -9.13 -14.36
CA PRO A 339 -15.87 -8.26 -13.89
C PRO A 339 -15.39 -6.85 -13.54
N SER A 340 -16.24 -5.84 -13.77
CA SER A 340 -15.98 -4.45 -13.38
C SER A 340 -17.23 -3.66 -13.00
N VAL A 341 -17.03 -2.62 -12.18
CA VAL A 341 -18.05 -1.65 -11.77
C VAL A 341 -17.49 -0.24 -11.92
N VAL A 342 -18.35 0.71 -12.30
CA VAL A 342 -18.00 2.12 -12.48
C VAL A 342 -18.69 2.95 -11.39
N ILE A 343 -17.96 3.76 -10.63
CA ILE A 343 -18.46 4.48 -9.45
C ILE A 343 -17.87 5.88 -9.32
N SER A 344 -18.51 6.71 -8.49
CA SER A 344 -17.85 7.82 -7.83
C SER A 344 -17.99 7.66 -6.33
N ALA A 345 -16.90 7.29 -5.65
CA ALA A 345 -16.88 7.10 -4.21
C ALA A 345 -17.18 8.40 -3.44
N SER A 346 -16.69 9.54 -3.93
CA SER A 346 -16.89 10.87 -3.33
C SER A 346 -18.33 11.37 -3.48
N ARG A 347 -18.97 11.08 -4.62
CA ARG A 347 -20.35 11.49 -4.90
C ARG A 347 -21.40 10.45 -4.52
N GLY A 348 -20.97 9.25 -4.12
CA GLY A 348 -21.87 8.12 -3.85
C GLY A 348 -22.54 7.54 -5.10
N ILE A 349 -22.01 7.82 -6.30
CA ILE A 349 -22.63 7.36 -7.56
C ILE A 349 -22.34 5.87 -7.74
N ASN A 350 -23.41 5.11 -8.02
CA ASN A 350 -23.40 3.66 -8.31
C ASN A 350 -22.79 2.77 -7.21
N ILE A 351 -22.81 3.23 -5.96
CA ILE A 351 -22.37 2.42 -4.81
C ILE A 351 -23.30 1.23 -4.57
N LEU A 352 -24.60 1.38 -4.82
CA LEU A 352 -25.56 0.28 -4.74
C LEU A 352 -25.22 -0.82 -5.76
N GLY A 353 -24.95 -0.45 -7.03
CA GLY A 353 -24.55 -1.40 -8.06
C GLY A 353 -23.23 -2.12 -7.72
N LEU A 354 -22.30 -1.45 -7.04
CA LEU A 354 -21.11 -2.11 -6.50
C LEU A 354 -21.44 -3.17 -5.45
N LYS A 355 -22.31 -2.83 -4.47
CA LYS A 355 -22.76 -3.76 -3.44
C LYS A 355 -23.48 -4.97 -4.04
N GLU A 356 -24.39 -4.75 -4.98
CA GLU A 356 -25.10 -5.82 -5.70
C GLU A 356 -24.13 -6.72 -6.49
N THR A 357 -23.12 -6.15 -7.14
CA THR A 357 -22.13 -6.94 -7.90
C THR A 357 -21.28 -7.80 -6.96
N LEU A 358 -20.85 -7.24 -5.83
CA LEU A 358 -20.12 -7.99 -4.80
C LEU A 358 -20.98 -9.10 -4.21
N SER A 359 -22.23 -8.80 -3.86
CA SER A 359 -23.20 -9.77 -3.37
C SER A 359 -23.39 -10.92 -4.38
N LYS A 360 -23.55 -10.62 -5.68
CA LYS A 360 -23.64 -11.64 -6.73
C LYS A 360 -22.39 -12.52 -6.82
N ILE A 361 -21.19 -11.94 -6.80
CA ILE A 361 -19.92 -12.69 -6.84
C ILE A 361 -19.81 -13.61 -5.63
N ILE A 362 -20.14 -13.07 -4.44
CA ILE A 362 -20.14 -13.82 -3.19
C ILE A 362 -21.15 -14.97 -3.27
N HIS A 363 -22.40 -14.71 -3.64
CA HIS A 363 -23.44 -15.73 -3.77
C HIS A 363 -23.19 -16.78 -4.85
N GLN A 364 -22.47 -16.46 -5.93
CA GLN A 364 -22.04 -17.46 -6.92
C GLN A 364 -21.08 -18.50 -6.31
N SER A 365 -20.41 -18.14 -5.22
CA SER A 365 -19.58 -19.05 -4.44
C SER A 365 -20.32 -19.73 -3.29
N PHE A 366 -21.66 -19.73 -3.28
CA PHE A 366 -22.47 -20.38 -2.25
C PHE A 366 -22.93 -21.76 -2.71
N THR A 367 -22.97 -22.69 -1.76
CA THR A 367 -23.56 -24.01 -1.91
C THR A 367 -24.82 -24.09 -1.06
N GLN A 368 -25.85 -24.77 -1.56
CA GLN A 368 -27.03 -25.11 -0.78
C GLN A 368 -26.75 -26.36 0.05
N LEU A 369 -27.03 -26.28 1.34
CA LEU A 369 -26.97 -27.40 2.27
C LEU A 369 -28.36 -27.62 2.88
N SER A 370 -28.74 -28.88 3.04
CA SER A 370 -29.95 -29.27 3.77
C SER A 370 -29.57 -30.23 4.88
N PHE A 371 -30.08 -29.98 6.09
CA PHE A 371 -29.82 -30.82 7.27
C PHE A 371 -30.98 -30.70 8.27
N VAL A 372 -31.07 -31.69 9.16
CA VAL A 372 -32.07 -31.76 10.22
C VAL A 372 -31.41 -31.39 11.54
N ILE A 373 -31.97 -30.41 12.26
CA ILE A 373 -31.50 -30.01 13.58
C ILE A 373 -32.46 -30.58 14.63
N PRO A 374 -31.99 -31.45 15.54
CA PRO A 374 -32.81 -31.94 16.64
C PRO A 374 -33.28 -30.80 17.56
N HIS A 375 -34.48 -30.92 18.13
CA HIS A 375 -35.05 -29.91 19.04
C HIS A 375 -34.15 -29.57 20.26
N THR A 376 -33.30 -30.50 20.67
CA THR A 376 -32.33 -30.33 21.76
C THR A 376 -31.23 -29.31 21.45
N GLN A 377 -31.05 -28.95 20.19
CA GLN A 377 -29.93 -28.14 19.69
C GLN A 377 -30.35 -26.78 19.11
N TYR A 378 -31.51 -26.25 19.50
CA TYR A 378 -32.10 -25.01 18.97
C TYR A 378 -31.15 -23.78 18.94
N LYS A 379 -30.19 -23.68 19.87
CA LYS A 379 -29.20 -22.58 19.91
C LYS A 379 -28.33 -22.50 18.64
N LEU A 380 -28.16 -23.60 17.92
CA LEU A 380 -27.38 -23.66 16.68
C LEU A 380 -28.09 -22.99 15.51
N ILE A 381 -29.42 -22.91 15.54
CA ILE A 381 -30.21 -22.22 14.52
C ILE A 381 -29.79 -20.74 14.46
N SER A 382 -29.69 -20.07 15.61
CA SER A 382 -29.23 -18.67 15.66
C SER A 382 -27.85 -18.49 15.06
N LYS A 383 -26.91 -19.39 15.33
CA LYS A 383 -25.55 -19.34 14.78
C LYS A 383 -25.51 -19.59 13.27
N ILE A 384 -26.38 -20.47 12.78
CA ILE A 384 -26.54 -20.75 11.34
C ILE A 384 -27.17 -19.54 10.65
N HIS A 385 -28.17 -18.89 11.24
CA HIS A 385 -28.75 -17.63 10.73
C HIS A 385 -27.74 -16.49 10.66
N GLU A 386 -26.72 -16.45 11.53
CA GLU A 386 -25.67 -15.43 11.50
C GLU A 386 -24.72 -15.57 10.31
N ILE A 387 -24.52 -16.79 9.79
CA ILE A 387 -23.48 -17.10 8.79
C ILE A 387 -24.02 -17.70 7.48
N SER A 388 -25.34 -17.86 7.35
CA SER A 388 -25.99 -18.44 6.19
C SER A 388 -27.40 -17.88 5.98
N GLU A 389 -27.86 -17.92 4.73
CA GLU A 389 -29.21 -17.50 4.37
C GLU A 389 -30.15 -18.71 4.44
N VAL A 390 -31.15 -18.68 5.32
CA VAL A 390 -32.16 -19.75 5.42
C VAL A 390 -33.15 -19.62 4.27
N MET A 391 -33.17 -20.64 3.41
CA MET A 391 -34.05 -20.73 2.26
C MET A 391 -35.42 -21.30 2.65
N GLU A 392 -35.40 -22.34 3.48
CA GLU A 392 -36.57 -23.10 3.86
C GLU A 392 -36.38 -23.68 5.27
N GLN A 393 -37.44 -23.66 6.05
CA GLN A 393 -37.47 -24.22 7.41
C GLN A 393 -38.80 -24.94 7.63
N ILE A 394 -38.73 -26.26 7.86
CA ILE A 394 -39.88 -27.12 8.08
C ILE A 394 -39.71 -27.78 9.45
N HIS A 395 -40.77 -27.76 10.24
CA HIS A 395 -40.82 -28.40 11.56
C HIS A 395 -41.44 -29.80 11.40
N GLU A 396 -40.68 -30.84 11.71
CA GLU A 396 -41.09 -32.24 11.64
C GLU A 396 -40.91 -32.93 13.01
N GLU A 397 -41.38 -34.18 13.15
CA GLU A 397 -41.34 -34.91 14.43
C GLU A 397 -39.92 -35.29 14.87
N ASP A 398 -38.99 -35.45 13.93
CA ASP A 398 -37.59 -35.81 14.15
C ASP A 398 -36.66 -34.59 14.32
N GLY A 399 -37.15 -33.39 14.01
CA GLY A 399 -36.45 -32.13 14.22
C GLY A 399 -36.87 -31.02 13.28
N ILE A 400 -36.00 -30.03 13.12
CA ILE A 400 -36.21 -28.89 12.23
C ILE A 400 -35.38 -29.13 10.97
N HIS A 401 -36.05 -29.41 9.86
CA HIS A 401 -35.45 -29.44 8.54
C HIS A 401 -35.13 -28.02 8.11
N ILE A 402 -33.86 -27.73 7.90
CA ILE A 402 -33.40 -26.43 7.43
C ILE A 402 -32.62 -26.62 6.13
N THR A 403 -33.00 -25.83 5.13
CA THR A 403 -32.22 -25.61 3.92
C THR A 403 -31.59 -24.24 4.01
N VAL A 404 -30.26 -24.19 3.99
CA VAL A 404 -29.50 -22.95 4.00
C VAL A 404 -28.65 -22.82 2.74
N LYS A 405 -28.49 -21.58 2.30
CA LYS A 405 -27.50 -21.19 1.33
C LYS A 405 -26.30 -20.65 2.09
N VAL A 406 -25.18 -21.37 2.02
CA VAL A 406 -23.96 -21.05 2.74
C VAL A 406 -22.81 -20.84 1.77
N SER A 407 -21.89 -19.93 2.10
CA SER A 407 -20.65 -19.77 1.36
C SER A 407 -19.83 -21.06 1.31
N ASN A 408 -19.10 -21.30 0.21
CA ASN A 408 -18.18 -22.44 0.11
C ASN A 408 -17.11 -22.43 1.22
N LYS A 409 -16.75 -21.24 1.71
CA LYS A 409 -15.83 -21.05 2.84
C LYS A 409 -16.42 -21.57 4.16
N ASN A 410 -17.70 -21.30 4.41
CA ASN A 410 -18.39 -21.72 5.62
C ASN A 410 -19.03 -23.12 5.49
N LYS A 411 -19.06 -23.72 4.28
CA LYS A 411 -19.58 -25.07 4.03
C LYS A 411 -19.00 -26.09 5.01
N ASN A 412 -17.68 -26.17 5.13
CA ASN A 412 -17.04 -27.12 6.03
C ASN A 412 -17.34 -26.84 7.50
N PHE A 413 -17.50 -25.58 7.89
CA PHE A 413 -17.86 -25.20 9.26
C PHE A 413 -19.30 -25.61 9.58
N VAL A 414 -20.24 -25.34 8.67
CA VAL A 414 -21.64 -25.75 8.81
C VAL A 414 -21.75 -27.27 8.78
N GLU A 415 -21.09 -27.96 7.83
CA GLU A 415 -21.06 -29.42 7.79
C GLU A 415 -20.41 -30.05 9.03
N ALA A 416 -19.33 -29.46 9.58
CA ALA A 416 -18.71 -29.95 10.82
C ALA A 416 -19.60 -29.70 12.04
N THR A 417 -20.25 -28.54 12.09
CA THR A 417 -21.24 -28.20 13.12
C THR A 417 -22.41 -29.19 13.07
N VAL A 418 -22.84 -29.60 11.86
CA VAL A 418 -23.86 -30.61 11.62
C VAL A 418 -23.40 -32.04 11.90
N ARG A 419 -22.17 -32.41 11.55
CA ARG A 419 -21.62 -33.75 11.85
C ARG A 419 -21.32 -33.97 13.32
N GLY A 420 -20.95 -32.91 14.05
CA GLY A 420 -20.85 -32.93 15.51
C GLY A 420 -22.17 -33.28 16.20
N MET A 421 -23.31 -33.15 15.50
CA MET A 421 -24.64 -33.56 15.96
C MET A 421 -24.86 -35.08 15.95
N ASN A 422 -24.16 -35.83 15.08
CA ASN A 422 -24.37 -37.28 14.91
C ASN A 422 -23.43 -38.14 15.77
N ASN A 423 -22.42 -37.54 16.39
CA ASN A 423 -21.39 -38.23 17.20
C ASN A 423 -21.49 -37.90 18.71
N ALA A 424 -22.47 -37.11 19.14
CA ALA A 424 -22.78 -36.77 20.51
C ALA A 424 -24.21 -37.21 20.82
#